data_AF-A0A4Y2U6B5-F1
#
_entry.id   AF-A0A4Y2U6B5-F1
#
_cell.length_a   1.000
_cell.length_b   1.000
_cell.length_c   1.000
_cell.angle_alpha   90.00
_cell.angle_beta   90.00
_cell.angle_gamma   90.00
#
_symmetry.space_group_name_H-M   'P 1'
#
loop_
_entity.id
_entity.type
_entity.pdbx_description
1 polymer ?
#
loop_
_entity_poly.entity_id
_entity_poly.type
_entity_poly.pdbx_seq_one_letter_code
_entity_poly.pdbx_strand_id
1 'polypeptide(L)'
;MPHLNVLKEKITKLQQKIDRISRATWGLNPEDIKKIYFRVIERMIFHGKEIWFKQNVAIREKLFQIQRTGLLAIAKKYKTVSTFATNLLTGCPPIDIRIKEENEIWQQQQEIKNLEKIGIYFNFDYAIEVSPCKITSIPCVDVN
;
A
#
# COMPACT_ATOMS: atom_id res chain seq x y z
N MET A 1 6.13 4.22 -23.20
CA MET A 1 6.37 5.15 -22.08
C MET A 1 7.74 4.86 -21.48
N PRO A 2 8.79 5.59 -21.90
CA PRO A 2 10.17 5.34 -21.47
C PRO A 2 10.36 5.48 -19.95
N HIS A 3 9.70 6.45 -19.31
CA HIS A 3 9.85 6.71 -17.87
C HIS A 3 9.40 5.55 -16.95
N LEU A 4 8.29 4.88 -17.29
CA LEU A 4 7.77 3.74 -16.49
C LEU A 4 8.68 2.51 -16.56
N ASN A 5 9.34 2.29 -17.71
CA ASN A 5 10.31 1.21 -17.87
C ASN A 5 11.56 1.48 -17.02
N VAL A 6 12.06 2.72 -17.00
CA VAL A 6 13.16 3.12 -16.14
C VAL A 6 12.80 2.93 -14.67
N LEU A 7 11.57 3.26 -14.25
CA LEU A 7 11.11 2.98 -12.89
C LEU A 7 11.13 1.48 -12.60
N LYS A 8 10.57 0.67 -13.50
CA LYS A 8 10.55 -0.79 -13.36
C LYS A 8 11.95 -1.37 -13.18
N GLU A 9 12.93 -0.89 -13.93
CA GLU A 9 14.33 -1.32 -13.80
C GLU A 9 14.92 -0.93 -12.44
N LYS A 10 14.70 0.30 -11.98
CA LYS A 10 15.18 0.77 -10.67
C LYS A 10 14.60 -0.07 -9.53
N ILE A 11 13.29 -0.32 -9.55
CA ILE A 11 12.59 -1.14 -8.56
C ILE A 11 13.10 -2.59 -8.63
N THR A 12 13.29 -3.14 -9.83
CA THR A 12 13.82 -4.51 -9.99
C THR A 12 15.22 -4.65 -9.42
N LYS A 13 16.11 -3.67 -9.65
CA LYS A 13 17.47 -3.65 -9.06
C LYS A 13 17.42 -3.55 -7.54
N LEU A 14 16.55 -2.71 -6.99
CA LEU A 14 16.35 -2.60 -5.53
C LEU A 14 15.85 -3.94 -4.96
N GLN A 15 14.89 -4.55 -5.63
CA GLN A 15 14.31 -5.82 -5.22
C GLN A 15 15.33 -6.95 -5.18
N GLN A 16 16.20 -7.05 -6.19
CA GLN A 16 17.28 -8.03 -6.22
C GLN A 16 18.23 -7.89 -5.01
N LYS A 17 18.51 -6.65 -4.58
CA LYS A 17 19.32 -6.40 -3.38
C LYS A 17 18.59 -6.87 -2.11
N ILE A 18 17.29 -6.54 -1.99
CA ILE A 18 16.45 -7.00 -0.86
C ILE A 18 16.40 -8.52 -0.82
N ASP A 19 16.18 -9.18 -1.95
CA ASP A 19 16.16 -10.64 -2.07
C ASP A 19 17.49 -11.30 -1.66
N ARG A 20 18.62 -10.67 -1.98
CA ARG A 20 19.93 -11.16 -1.57
C ARG A 20 20.10 -11.11 -0.05
N ILE A 21 19.67 -10.02 0.58
CA ILE A 21 19.77 -9.83 2.03
C ILE A 21 18.76 -10.71 2.78
N SER A 22 17.56 -10.89 2.23
CA SER A 22 16.46 -11.64 2.88
C SER A 22 16.63 -13.17 2.88
N ARG A 23 17.54 -13.69 2.03
CA ARG A 23 17.87 -15.11 1.90
C ARG A 23 18.89 -15.60 2.93
N ALA A 24 19.63 -14.70 3.57
CA ALA A 24 20.59 -15.09 4.60
C ALA A 24 19.87 -15.71 5.80
N THR A 25 20.51 -16.66 6.50
CA THR A 25 19.96 -17.34 7.69
C THR A 25 19.56 -16.34 8.79
N TRP A 26 20.32 -15.24 8.91
CA TRP A 26 20.05 -14.10 9.79
C TRP A 26 19.59 -12.86 8.99
N GLY A 27 18.93 -13.10 7.86
CA GLY A 27 18.49 -12.06 6.93
C GLY A 27 17.22 -11.34 7.38
N LEU A 28 16.72 -10.45 6.51
CA LEU A 28 15.54 -9.64 6.80
C LEU A 28 14.27 -10.49 6.99
N ASN A 29 13.53 -10.15 8.05
CA ASN A 29 12.19 -10.68 8.32
C ASN A 29 11.19 -10.14 7.28
N PRO A 30 10.16 -10.93 6.91
CA PRO A 30 9.12 -10.50 5.97
C PRO A 30 8.43 -9.18 6.36
N GLU A 31 8.27 -8.92 7.66
CA GLU A 31 7.69 -7.69 8.17
C GLU A 31 8.54 -6.45 7.86
N ASP A 32 9.86 -6.56 7.99
CA ASP A 32 10.76 -5.46 7.67
C ASP A 32 10.84 -5.21 6.16
N ILE A 33 10.78 -6.28 5.37
CA ILE A 33 10.64 -6.17 3.90
C ILE A 33 9.32 -5.47 3.54
N LYS A 34 8.23 -5.78 4.24
CA LYS A 34 6.93 -5.13 4.05
C LYS A 34 7.01 -3.63 4.40
N LYS A 35 7.72 -3.24 5.46
CA LYS A 35 7.99 -1.82 5.77
C LYS A 35 8.78 -1.13 4.66
N ILE A 36 9.83 -1.77 4.14
CA ILE A 36 10.63 -1.24 3.02
C ILE A 36 9.78 -1.09 1.76
N TYR A 37 8.90 -2.05 1.46
CA TYR A 37 7.98 -1.97 0.33
C TYR A 37 7.10 -0.72 0.40
N PHE A 38 6.41 -0.50 1.52
CA PHE A 38 5.55 0.69 1.68
C PHE A 38 6.34 2.00 1.69
N ARG A 39 7.53 2.03 2.30
CA ARG A 39 8.29 3.27 2.43
C ARG A 39 9.05 3.67 1.17
N VAL A 40 9.46 2.71 0.36
CA VAL A 40 10.31 2.95 -0.82
C VAL A 40 9.58 2.61 -2.10
N ILE A 41 9.21 1.35 -2.32
CA ILE A 41 8.68 0.88 -3.62
C ILE A 41 7.36 1.57 -3.93
N GLU A 42 6.45 1.58 -2.96
CA GLU A 42 5.16 2.26 -3.10
C GLU A 42 5.37 3.76 -3.35
N ARG A 43 6.17 4.45 -2.52
CA ARG A 43 6.46 5.88 -2.71
C ARG A 43 7.07 6.22 -4.08
N MET A 44 7.93 5.36 -4.61
CA MET A 44 8.49 5.54 -5.95
C MET A 44 7.42 5.44 -7.05
N ILE A 45 6.42 4.57 -6.89
CA ILE A 45 5.27 4.49 -7.82
C ILE A 45 4.39 5.74 -7.68
N PHE A 46 4.10 6.13 -6.43
CA PHE A 46 3.24 7.28 -6.12
C PHE A 46 3.80 8.62 -6.62
N HIS A 47 5.13 8.77 -6.66
CA HIS A 47 5.76 9.98 -7.18
C HIS A 47 5.33 10.33 -8.61
N GLY A 48 5.05 9.32 -9.44
CA GLY A 48 4.60 9.49 -10.82
C GLY A 48 3.09 9.39 -11.02
N LYS A 49 2.28 9.34 -9.95
CA LYS A 49 0.85 9.00 -10.03
C LYS A 49 0.07 9.93 -10.96
N GLU A 50 0.35 11.24 -10.93
CA GLU A 50 -0.35 12.23 -11.75
C GLU A 50 -0.12 12.01 -13.25
N ILE A 51 1.07 11.53 -13.63
CA ILE A 51 1.44 11.30 -15.02
C ILE A 51 0.80 10.00 -15.53
N TRP A 52 0.68 8.99 -14.67
CA TRP A 52 0.34 7.63 -15.07
C TRP A 52 -1.09 7.21 -14.75
N PHE A 53 -1.77 7.88 -13.82
CA PHE A 53 -3.15 7.60 -13.42
C PHE A 53 -4.20 8.01 -14.46
N LYS A 54 -3.81 8.15 -15.73
CA LYS A 54 -4.78 8.04 -16.82
C LYS A 54 -5.28 6.59 -16.79
N GLN A 55 -6.60 6.37 -16.72
CA GLN A 55 -7.25 5.05 -16.55
C GLN A 55 -7.05 4.13 -17.76
N ASN A 56 -5.80 3.93 -18.18
CA ASN A 56 -5.38 3.12 -19.29
C ASN A 56 -5.00 1.73 -18.78
N VAL A 57 -5.59 0.71 -19.38
CA VAL A 57 -5.39 -0.71 -19.04
C VAL A 57 -3.91 -1.09 -19.13
N ALA A 58 -3.21 -0.65 -20.17
CA ALA A 58 -1.79 -1.00 -20.37
C ALA A 58 -0.87 -0.41 -19.29
N ILE A 59 -1.23 0.75 -18.72
CA ILE A 59 -0.46 1.36 -17.62
C ILE A 59 -0.73 0.62 -16.32
N ARG A 60 -2.00 0.30 -16.05
CA ARG A 60 -2.42 -0.50 -14.88
C ARG A 60 -1.69 -1.85 -14.85
N GLU A 61 -1.66 -2.57 -15.96
CA GLU A 61 -0.96 -3.86 -16.05
C GLU A 61 0.53 -3.73 -15.75
N LYS A 62 1.18 -2.69 -16.26
CA LYS A 62 2.59 -2.43 -15.94
C LYS A 62 2.80 -2.07 -14.47
N LEU A 63 1.90 -1.32 -13.87
CA LEU A 63 1.94 -1.02 -12.44
C LEU A 63 1.79 -2.30 -11.61
N PHE A 64 0.89 -3.21 -11.99
CA PHE A 64 0.78 -4.52 -11.33
C PHE A 64 2.03 -5.37 -11.51
N GLN A 65 2.68 -5.34 -12.66
CA GLN A 65 3.98 -6.01 -12.83
C GLN A 65 5.05 -5.44 -11.90
N ILE A 66 5.11 -4.12 -11.74
CA ILE A 66 6.06 -3.43 -10.84
C ILE A 66 5.73 -3.72 -9.36
N GLN A 67 4.46 -3.68 -8.98
CA GLN A 67 4.03 -4.02 -7.64
C GLN A 67 4.36 -5.48 -7.33
N ARG A 68 4.07 -6.40 -8.26
CA ARG A 68 4.32 -7.84 -8.10
C ARG A 68 5.77 -8.14 -7.79
N THR A 69 6.74 -7.50 -8.46
CA THR A 69 8.15 -7.75 -8.17
C THR A 69 8.47 -7.45 -6.71
N GLY A 70 7.96 -6.34 -6.17
CA GLY A 70 8.05 -5.95 -4.75
C GLY A 70 7.44 -6.98 -3.78
N LEU A 71 6.22 -7.42 -4.08
CA LEU A 71 5.46 -8.31 -3.20
C LEU A 71 6.03 -9.74 -3.11
N LEU A 72 6.70 -10.20 -4.18
CA LEU A 72 7.33 -11.51 -4.19
C LEU A 72 8.42 -11.67 -3.11
N ALA A 73 9.13 -10.60 -2.73
CA ALA A 73 10.10 -10.69 -1.63
C ALA A 73 9.43 -10.81 -0.25
N ILE A 74 8.24 -10.23 -0.09
CA ILE A 74 7.47 -10.35 1.15
C ILE A 74 6.93 -11.77 1.27
N ALA A 75 6.33 -12.28 0.19
CA ALA A 75 5.70 -13.59 0.17
C ALA A 75 6.70 -14.76 0.30
N LYS A 76 7.98 -14.55 -0.06
CA LYS A 76 9.11 -15.52 -0.05
C LYS A 76 8.84 -16.88 -0.74
N LYS A 77 7.98 -17.71 -0.15
CA LYS A 77 7.62 -19.07 -0.60
C LYS A 77 6.66 -19.08 -1.80
N TYR A 78 5.74 -18.12 -1.88
CA TYR A 78 4.64 -18.14 -2.84
C TYR A 78 4.97 -17.46 -4.18
N LYS A 79 5.93 -18.03 -4.95
CA LYS A 79 6.43 -17.38 -6.19
C LYS A 79 5.51 -17.50 -7.41
N THR A 80 4.74 -18.58 -7.48
CA THR A 80 3.88 -18.92 -8.65
C THR A 80 2.44 -18.46 -8.52
N VAL A 81 2.07 -17.84 -7.39
CA VAL A 81 0.70 -17.41 -7.09
C VAL A 81 0.33 -16.18 -7.93
N SER A 82 -0.95 -16.04 -8.30
CA SER A 82 -1.45 -14.86 -9.05
C SER A 82 -1.18 -13.55 -8.29
N THR A 83 -1.11 -12.42 -9.00
CA THR A 83 -0.81 -11.12 -8.37
C THR A 83 -1.85 -10.74 -7.32
N PHE A 84 -3.12 -10.99 -7.63
CA PHE A 84 -4.21 -10.74 -6.71
C PHE A 84 -4.10 -11.59 -5.44
N ALA A 85 -3.85 -12.89 -5.57
CA ALA A 85 -3.67 -13.75 -4.40
C ALA A 85 -2.38 -13.40 -3.62
N THR A 86 -1.34 -12.90 -4.28
CA THR A 86 -0.13 -12.40 -3.59
C THR A 86 -0.43 -11.15 -2.76
N ASN A 87 -1.26 -10.23 -3.26
CA ASN A 87 -1.74 -9.06 -2.51
C ASN A 87 -2.45 -9.49 -1.22
N LEU A 88 -3.36 -10.47 -1.33
CA LEU A 88 -4.09 -11.02 -0.18
C LEU A 88 -3.16 -11.67 0.85
N LEU A 89 -2.27 -12.55 0.40
CA LEU A 89 -1.32 -13.27 1.29
C LEU A 89 -0.35 -12.32 1.99
N THR A 90 0.05 -11.23 1.33
CA THR A 90 0.94 -10.23 1.92
C THR A 90 0.20 -9.17 2.74
N GLY A 91 -1.13 -9.16 2.69
CA GLY A 91 -1.98 -8.12 3.28
C GLY A 91 -1.61 -6.73 2.76
N CYS A 92 -1.34 -6.62 1.46
CA CYS A 92 -1.02 -5.37 0.77
C CYS A 92 -2.13 -5.06 -0.24
N PRO A 93 -2.72 -3.85 -0.22
CA PRO A 93 -3.74 -3.50 -1.19
C PRO A 93 -3.18 -3.38 -2.62
N PRO A 94 -3.99 -3.68 -3.65
CA PRO A 94 -3.65 -3.38 -5.04
C PRO A 94 -3.30 -1.89 -5.24
N ILE A 95 -2.24 -1.62 -6.02
CA ILE A 95 -1.71 -0.26 -6.20
C ILE A 95 -2.71 0.68 -6.90
N ASP A 96 -3.58 0.15 -7.75
CA ASP A 96 -4.61 0.93 -8.43
C ASP A 96 -5.68 1.46 -7.46
N ILE A 97 -6.07 0.63 -6.47
CA ILE A 97 -7.00 1.03 -5.41
C ILE A 97 -6.35 2.10 -4.55
N ARG A 98 -5.09 1.90 -4.16
CA ARG A 98 -4.35 2.88 -3.36
C ARG A 98 -4.13 4.22 -4.05
N ILE A 99 -3.87 4.23 -5.36
CA ILE A 99 -3.76 5.49 -6.10
C ILE A 99 -5.10 6.21 -6.17
N LYS A 100 -6.22 5.48 -6.35
CA LYS A 100 -7.57 6.06 -6.32
C LYS A 100 -7.86 6.73 -4.99
N GLU A 101 -7.65 6.00 -3.90
CA GLU A 101 -7.85 6.48 -2.53
C GLU A 101 -7.04 7.77 -2.26
N GLU A 102 -5.75 7.77 -2.56
CA GLU A 102 -4.90 8.95 -2.36
C GLU A 102 -5.32 10.14 -3.23
N ASN A 103 -5.86 9.88 -4.42
CA ASN A 103 -6.37 10.95 -5.28
C ASN A 103 -7.67 11.53 -4.75
N GLU A 104 -8.58 10.70 -4.24
CA GLU A 104 -9.81 11.14 -3.57
C GLU A 104 -9.49 11.97 -2.32
N ILE A 105 -8.57 11.50 -1.47
CA ILE A 105 -8.07 12.25 -0.31
C ILE A 105 -7.49 13.59 -0.76
N TRP A 106 -6.69 13.62 -1.82
CA TRP A 106 -6.12 14.87 -2.33
C TRP A 106 -7.20 15.85 -2.80
N GLN A 107 -8.24 15.39 -3.49
CA GLN A 107 -9.37 16.25 -3.90
C GLN A 107 -10.10 16.83 -2.70
N GLN A 108 -10.43 16.00 -1.71
CA GLN A 108 -11.08 16.44 -0.47
C GLN A 108 -10.23 17.49 0.26
N GLN A 109 -8.91 17.30 0.31
CA GLN A 109 -7.99 18.26 0.91
C GLN A 109 -7.96 19.60 0.15
N GLN A 110 -8.11 19.60 -1.17
CA GLN A 110 -8.24 20.84 -1.94
C GLN A 110 -9.58 21.54 -1.67
N GLU A 111 -10.67 20.78 -1.57
CA GLU A 111 -11.99 21.31 -1.24
C GLU A 111 -11.99 21.96 0.15
N ILE A 112 -11.44 21.28 1.17
CA ILE A 112 -11.31 21.82 2.53
C ILE A 112 -10.54 23.15 2.50
N LYS A 113 -9.39 23.20 1.82
CA LYS A 113 -8.61 24.45 1.68
C LYS A 113 -9.37 25.57 0.99
N ASN A 114 -10.25 25.24 0.05
CA ASN A 114 -11.08 26.24 -0.62
C ASN A 114 -12.21 26.74 0.30
N LEU A 115 -12.80 25.86 1.12
CA LEU A 115 -13.83 26.20 2.11
C LEU A 115 -13.26 27.06 3.24
N GLU A 116 -12.05 26.75 3.72
CA GLU A 116 -11.33 27.56 4.70
C GLU A 116 -11.06 28.98 4.19
N LYS A 117 -10.69 29.13 2.91
CA LYS A 117 -10.53 30.45 2.28
C LYS A 117 -11.83 31.26 2.20
N ILE A 118 -12.97 30.58 2.11
CA ILE A 118 -14.31 31.19 2.08
C ILE A 118 -14.76 31.57 3.51
N GLY A 119 -14.00 31.18 4.55
CA GLY A 119 -14.31 31.46 5.95
C GLY A 119 -15.18 30.40 6.62
N ILE A 120 -15.36 29.24 5.98
CA ILE A 120 -16.07 28.09 6.56
C ILE A 120 -15.04 27.19 7.23
N TYR A 121 -15.09 27.10 8.56
CA TYR A 121 -14.26 26.19 9.35
C TYR A 121 -15.08 24.99 9.81
N PHE A 122 -14.62 23.77 9.49
CA PHE A 122 -15.20 22.54 10.00
C PHE A 122 -14.47 22.12 11.27
N ASN A 123 -15.21 22.02 12.37
CA ASN A 123 -14.69 21.52 13.63
C ASN A 123 -14.83 19.98 13.64
N PHE A 124 -13.71 19.24 13.54
CA PHE A 124 -13.71 17.77 13.46
C PHE A 124 -13.72 17.08 14.84
N ASP A 125 -13.87 17.84 15.92
CA ASP A 125 -13.69 17.33 17.29
C ASP A 125 -14.85 16.46 17.83
N TYR A 126 -15.85 16.10 17.02
CA TYR A 126 -17.04 15.35 17.49
C TYR A 126 -16.99 13.82 17.29
N ALA A 127 -15.81 13.20 17.16
CA ALA A 127 -15.72 11.75 16.94
C ALA A 127 -14.70 11.00 17.81
N ILE A 128 -14.40 11.49 19.02
CA ILE A 128 -13.62 10.73 20.02
C ILE A 128 -14.44 10.36 21.27
N GLU A 129 -15.63 10.94 21.47
CA GLU A 129 -16.56 10.51 22.52
C GLU A 129 -17.50 9.40 22.06
N VAL A 130 -16.96 8.31 21.53
CA VAL A 130 -17.64 7.02 21.67
C VAL A 130 -16.87 6.27 22.74
N SER A 131 -17.44 6.28 23.96
CA SER A 131 -16.97 5.48 25.08
C SER A 131 -16.61 4.08 24.58
N PRO A 132 -15.48 3.47 25.00
CA PRO A 132 -15.20 2.09 24.66
C PRO A 132 -16.38 1.26 25.16
N CYS A 133 -17.18 0.70 24.24
CA CYS A 133 -18.15 -0.31 24.60
C CYS A 133 -17.36 -1.39 25.34
N LYS A 134 -17.52 -1.47 26.66
CA LYS A 134 -16.90 -2.48 27.50
C LYS A 134 -17.37 -3.83 26.95
N ILE A 135 -16.52 -4.52 26.22
CA ILE A 135 -16.69 -5.96 25.98
C ILE A 135 -16.40 -6.60 27.33
N THR A 136 -17.42 -6.68 28.18
CA THR A 136 -17.37 -7.58 29.33
C THR A 136 -17.21 -8.98 28.75
N SER A 137 -16.05 -9.57 28.99
CA SER A 137 -15.78 -10.98 28.80
C SER A 137 -17.00 -11.79 29.23
N ILE A 138 -17.63 -12.48 28.28
CA ILE A 138 -18.55 -13.57 28.60
C ILE A 138 -17.66 -14.65 29.24
N PRO A 139 -17.86 -15.03 30.50
CA PRO A 139 -17.11 -16.14 31.06
C PRO A 139 -17.51 -17.40 30.31
N CYS A 140 -16.51 -18.15 29.84
CA CYS A 140 -16.70 -19.51 29.38
C CYS A 140 -17.34 -20.30 30.54
N VAL A 141 -18.57 -20.77 30.34
CA VAL A 141 -19.20 -21.72 31.24
C VAL A 141 -18.58 -23.08 30.95
N ASP A 142 -17.73 -23.55 31.87
CA ASP A 142 -17.26 -24.93 31.87
C ASP A 142 -18.46 -25.84 32.19
N VAL A 143 -18.84 -26.67 31.22
CA VAL A 143 -19.86 -27.71 31.39
C VAL A 143 -19.15 -28.94 31.95
N ASN A 144 -19.38 -29.23 33.23
CA ASN A 144 -19.15 -30.54 33.83
C ASN A 144 -20.32 -31.47 33.51
#